data_AF-B0XL55-F1
#
_entry.id   AF-B0XL55-F1
#
_cell.length_a   1.000
_cell.length_b   1.000
_cell.length_c   1.000
_cell.angle_alpha   90.00
_cell.angle_beta   90.00
_cell.angle_gamma   90.00
#
_symmetry.space_group_name_H-M   'P 1'
#
loop_
_entity.id
_entity.type
_entity.pdbx_description
1 polymer ?
#
loop_
_entity_poly.entity_id
_entity_poly.type
_entity_poly.pdbx_seq_one_letter_code
_entity_poly.pdbx_strand_id
1 'polypeptide(L)' 'MSGKYHLQYHMRTHTGTKPWKCKYCDKTFAHHANRTRHEISHTASFFRKTNLHSEA' A
#
# COMPACT_ATOMS: atom_id res chain seq x y z
N MET A 1 -20.69 0.56 13.86
CA MET A 1 -20.94 -0.55 12.90
C MET A 1 -19.65 -1.33 12.70
N SER A 2 -19.43 -2.40 13.46
CA SER A 2 -18.20 -3.20 13.40
C SER A 2 -18.34 -4.32 12.38
N GLY A 3 -18.04 -4.00 11.11
CA GLY A 3 -17.93 -5.02 10.07
C GLY A 3 -16.67 -5.85 10.26
N LYS A 4 -16.77 -7.18 10.13
CA LYS A 4 -15.63 -8.13 10.22
C LYS A 4 -14.42 -7.72 9.36
N TYR A 5 -14.64 -7.01 8.25
CA TYR A 5 -13.59 -6.47 7.37
C TYR A 5 -12.67 -5.47 8.08
N HIS A 6 -13.24 -4.62 8.95
CA HIS A 6 -12.49 -3.59 9.67
C HIS A 6 -11.65 -4.24 10.76
N LEU A 7 -12.19 -5.24 11.45
CA LEU A 7 -11.45 -6.02 12.43
C LEU A 7 -10.28 -6.77 11.78
N GLN A 8 -10.47 -7.45 10.65
CA GLN A 8 -9.37 -8.09 9.95
C GLN A 8 -8.29 -7.10 9.47
N TYR A 9 -8.68 -5.90 9.03
CA TYR A 9 -7.75 -4.83 8.66
C TYR A 9 -6.94 -4.35 9.88
N HIS A 10 -7.62 -4.13 11.00
CA HIS A 10 -7.01 -3.75 12.27
C HIS A 10 -6.07 -4.83 12.81
N MET A 11 -6.42 -6.10 12.72
CA MET A 11 -5.58 -7.18 13.25
C MET A 11 -4.25 -7.33 12.51
N ARG A 12 -4.13 -6.88 11.24
CA ARG A 12 -2.83 -6.85 10.53
C ARG A 12 -1.80 -5.91 11.16
N THR A 13 -2.23 -4.93 11.96
CA THR A 13 -1.29 -4.06 12.68
C THR A 13 -0.74 -4.74 13.94
N HIS A 14 -1.48 -5.69 14.53
CA HIS A 14 -1.08 -6.43 15.73
C HIS A 14 -0.21 -7.65 15.41
N THR A 15 -0.50 -8.37 14.33
CA THR A 15 0.23 -9.60 13.97
C THR A 15 1.64 -9.33 13.44
N GLY A 16 2.04 -8.07 13.22
CA GLY A 16 3.35 -7.72 12.66
C GLY A 16 3.57 -8.21 11.22
N THR A 17 2.60 -8.91 10.63
CA THR A 17 2.67 -9.43 9.26
C THR A 17 2.44 -8.29 8.28
N LYS A 18 3.53 -7.83 7.68
CA LYS A 18 3.55 -6.74 6.69
C LYS A 18 3.91 -7.33 5.33
N PRO A 19 2.94 -7.92 4.61
CA PRO A 19 3.22 -8.60 3.33
C PRO A 19 3.67 -7.62 2.23
N TRP A 20 3.49 -6.32 2.43
CA TRP A 20 3.79 -5.31 1.42
C TRP A 20 5.19 -4.72 1.65
N LYS A 21 6.24 -5.38 1.15
CA LYS A 21 7.62 -4.86 1.13
C LYS A 21 7.80 -3.83 0.01
N CYS A 22 8.47 -2.72 0.30
CA CYS A 22 8.86 -1.72 -0.71
C CYS A 22 9.91 -2.30 -1.66
N LYS A 23 9.83 -1.95 -2.95
CA LYS A 23 10.81 -2.39 -3.96
C LYS A 23 12.14 -1.62 -3.92
N TYR A 24 12.16 -0.45 -3.29
CA TYR A 24 13.33 0.44 -3.24
C TYR A 24 14.08 0.40 -1.90
N CYS A 25 13.47 -0.17 -0.86
CA CYS A 25 14.08 -0.29 0.47
C CYS A 25 13.44 -1.44 1.26
N ASP A 26 14.02 -1.80 2.41
CA ASP A 26 13.51 -2.87 3.25
C ASP A 26 12.30 -2.51 4.12
N LYS A 27 11.66 -1.36 3.90
CA LYS A 27 10.44 -1.00 4.63
C LYS A 27 9.27 -1.88 4.20
N THR A 28 8.59 -2.46 5.18
CA THR A 28 7.37 -3.24 5.00
C THR A 28 6.14 -2.51 5.53
N PHE A 29 4.99 -2.73 4.91
CA PHE A 29 3.71 -2.09 5.23
C PHE A 29 2.59 -3.13 5.41
N ALA A 30 1.64 -2.83 6.30
CA ALA A 30 0.46 -3.68 6.50
C ALA A 30 -0.57 -3.56 5.36
N HIS A 31 -0.49 -2.46 4.59
CA HIS A 31 -1.46 -2.14 3.52
C HIS A 31 -0.76 -1.71 2.24
N HIS A 32 -1.29 -2.18 1.11
CA HIS A 32 -0.83 -1.84 -0.24
C HIS A 32 -0.79 -0.33 -0.47
N ALA A 33 -1.86 0.42 -0.13
CA ALA A 33 -1.93 1.87 -0.32
C ALA A 33 -0.79 2.62 0.40
N ASN A 34 -0.42 2.17 1.60
CA ASN A 34 0.68 2.76 2.36
C ASN A 34 2.03 2.48 1.71
N ARG A 35 2.25 1.25 1.21
CA ARG A 35 3.46 0.91 0.44
C ARG A 35 3.55 1.75 -0.84
N THR A 36 2.48 1.82 -1.63
CA THR A 36 2.47 2.60 -2.89
C THR A 36 2.77 4.07 -2.65
N ARG A 37 2.14 4.70 -1.65
CA ARG A 37 2.47 6.09 -1.27
C ARG A 37 3.93 6.24 -0.85
N HIS A 38 4.47 5.27 -0.12
CA HIS A 38 5.86 5.28 0.28
C HIS A 38 6.82 5.08 -0.91
N GLU A 39 6.49 4.24 -1.89
CA GLU A 39 7.28 4.07 -3.12
C GLU A 39 7.37 5.39 -3.90
N ILE A 40 6.33 6.23 -3.87
CA ILE A 40 6.35 7.56 -4.47
C ILE A 40 7.35 8.49 -3.75
N SER A 41 7.61 8.27 -2.45
CA SER A 41 8.67 9.01 -1.74
C SER A 41 10.08 8.65 -2.21
N HIS A 42 10.27 7.45 -2.77
CA HIS A 42 11.56 7.07 -3.39
C HIS A 42 11.69 7.63 -4.79
N THR A 43 10.58 7.80 -5.50
CA THR A 43 10.61 8.29 -6.87
C THR A 43 10.47 9.80 -6.99
N ALA A 44 9.96 10.50 -5.97
CA ALA A 44 9.78 11.96 -5.80
C ALA A 44 9.21 12.77 -7.00
N SER A 45 8.93 12.16 -8.15
CA SER A 45 8.55 12.83 -9.38
C SER A 45 8.20 11.81 -10.47
N PHE A 46 7.05 11.14 -10.37
CA PHE A 46 6.36 10.69 -11.59
C PHE A 46 4.85 10.63 -11.39
N PHE A 47 4.22 11.75 -11.76
CA PHE A 47 2.84 11.95 -12.19
C PHE A 47 1.77 11.00 -11.62
N ARG A 48 0.80 11.63 -10.97
CA ARG A 48 -0.64 11.30 -10.98
C ARG A 48 -1.03 10.67 -12.34
N LYS A 49 -0.87 9.37 -12.49
CA LYS A 49 -1.52 8.59 -13.55
C LYS A 49 -2.66 7.85 -12.89
N THR A 50 -3.78 8.57 -12.72
CA THR A 50 -5.07 7.92 -12.92
C THR A 50 -4.95 7.18 -14.25
N ASN A 51 -5.12 5.85 -14.23
CA ASN A 51 -5.23 5.02 -15.41
C ASN A 51 -6.13 5.71 -16.44
N LEU A 52 -5.52 6.32 -17.45
CA LEU A 52 -6.11 6.39 -18.77
C LEU A 52 -6.10 4.93 -19.24
N HIS A 53 -7.28 4.30 -19.27
CA HIS A 53 -7.46 3.06 -20.02
C HIS A 53 -6.98 3.34 -21.44
N SER A 54 -5.85 2.74 -21.82
CA SER A 54 -5.43 2.61 -23.21
C SER A 54 -5.81 1.19 -23.63
N GLU A 55 -7.06 1.04 -24.06
CA GLU A 55 -7.43 -0.07 -24.94
C GLU A 55 -6.95 0.34 -26.34
N ALA A 56 -6.07 -0.48 -26.89
CA ALA A 56 -5.66 -0.47 -28.29
C ALA A 56 -6.37 -1.62 -29.02
#